data_AF-C3ZSU4-F1
#
_entry.id   AF-C3ZSU4-F1
#
_cell.length_a   1.000
_cell.length_b   1.000
_cell.length_c   1.000
_cell.angle_alpha   90.00
_cell.angle_beta   90.00
_cell.angle_gamma   90.00
#
_symmetry.space_group_name_H-M   'P 1'
#
loop_
_entity.id
_entity.type
_entity.pdbx_description
1 polymer ?
#
loop_
_entity_poly.entity_id
_entity_poly.type
_entity_poly.pdbx_seq_one_letter_code
_entity_poly.pdbx_strand_id
1 'polypeptide(L)'
;MAAQVNMDDCFEIVVSNVSYRWQDLARKLGFKRGEIKAMADNNVQFPGPNEKCWEMLGKWINKPNRGEDPVRDLKQALMNIEERLTAEALEGIEGATATEAGAKVFISHASEDKEEFVTPLVQELLKPGRLQQSDVFYDKHSLRTGDHLWNEIDAALRDPALKLFVFVISRHVLSKKQWPQYEYQLAHGKGVRIFPIWLKRDGDGDFRQKVSEYDTMREPDKLLAVPVHVNEVDEKLSGIADKIMEQL
;
A
#
# COMPACT_ATOMS: atom_id res chain seq x y z
N MET A 1 1.00 8.02 28.77
CA MET A 1 -0.10 7.20 28.25
C MET A 1 0.54 6.09 27.43
N ALA A 2 0.26 4.83 27.74
CA ALA A 2 0.90 3.69 27.10
C ALA A 2 0.56 3.70 25.60
N ALA A 3 1.58 3.68 24.75
CA ALA A 3 1.42 3.61 23.30
C ALA A 3 0.73 2.28 22.96
N GLN A 4 -0.41 2.35 22.28
CA GLN A 4 -1.16 1.18 21.89
C GLN A 4 -0.45 0.56 20.68
N VAL A 5 0.05 -0.66 20.83
CA VAL A 5 0.71 -1.40 19.74
C VAL A 5 -0.26 -1.50 18.56
N ASN A 6 0.17 -1.05 17.38
CA ASN A 6 -0.61 -1.17 16.16
C ASN A 6 -0.63 -2.64 15.72
N MET A 7 -1.80 -3.26 15.79
CA MET A 7 -1.94 -4.69 15.49
C MET A 7 -1.68 -5.02 14.02
N ASP A 8 -1.90 -4.06 13.12
CA ASP A 8 -1.70 -4.25 11.68
C ASP A 8 -0.20 -4.41 11.36
N ASP A 9 0.69 -3.72 12.09
CA ASP A 9 2.14 -3.84 11.92
C ASP A 9 2.63 -5.23 12.37
N CYS A 10 2.03 -5.76 13.45
CA CYS A 10 2.26 -7.14 13.86
C CYS A 10 1.78 -8.13 12.80
N PHE A 11 0.66 -7.85 12.12
CA PHE A 11 0.14 -8.73 11.08
C PHE A 11 1.04 -8.78 9.86
N GLU A 12 1.61 -7.66 9.42
CA GLU A 12 2.56 -7.62 8.31
C GLU A 12 3.81 -8.46 8.57
N ILE A 13 4.39 -8.36 9.76
CA ILE A 13 5.54 -9.18 10.16
C ILE A 13 5.15 -10.66 10.13
N VAL A 14 3.99 -11.02 10.67
CA VAL A 14 3.54 -12.41 10.68
C VAL A 14 3.22 -12.93 9.28
N VAL A 15 2.59 -12.12 8.42
CA VAL A 15 2.23 -12.53 7.07
C VAL A 15 3.47 -12.69 6.20
N SER A 16 4.42 -11.75 6.25
CA SER A 16 5.67 -11.84 5.49
C SER A 16 6.54 -13.06 5.84
N ASN A 17 6.50 -13.50 7.11
CA ASN A 17 7.36 -14.60 7.57
C ASN A 17 6.63 -15.94 7.70
N VAL A 18 5.33 -15.96 8.03
CA VAL A 18 4.61 -17.15 8.51
C VAL A 18 3.40 -17.49 7.64
N SER A 19 3.11 -16.73 6.58
CA SER A 19 1.97 -16.99 5.71
C SER A 19 1.88 -18.42 5.21
N TYR A 20 3.01 -19.06 4.90
CA TYR A 20 3.09 -20.45 4.45
C TYR A 20 2.55 -21.46 5.49
N ARG A 21 2.47 -21.08 6.78
CA ARG A 21 1.95 -21.90 7.89
C ARG A 21 0.74 -21.27 8.57
N TRP A 22 0.02 -20.39 7.90
CA TRP A 22 -1.13 -19.69 8.46
C TRP A 22 -2.17 -20.62 9.11
N GLN A 23 -2.36 -21.85 8.60
CA GLN A 23 -3.28 -22.82 9.21
C GLN A 23 -2.81 -23.34 10.57
N ASP A 24 -1.50 -23.54 10.75
CA ASP A 24 -0.93 -23.97 12.02
C ASP A 24 -1.07 -22.85 13.06
N LEU A 25 -0.79 -21.62 12.63
CA LEU A 25 -1.00 -20.42 13.44
C LEU A 25 -2.49 -20.29 13.83
N ALA A 26 -3.41 -20.45 12.89
CA ALA A 26 -4.85 -20.41 13.14
C ALA A 26 -5.28 -21.41 14.22
N ARG A 27 -4.74 -22.63 14.22
CA ARG A 27 -5.04 -23.63 15.26
C ARG A 27 -4.57 -23.15 16.64
N LYS A 28 -3.39 -22.52 16.72
CA LYS A 28 -2.88 -21.95 17.98
C LYS A 28 -3.66 -20.73 18.45
N LEU A 29 -4.23 -19.96 17.51
CA LEU A 29 -5.13 -18.84 17.77
C LEU A 29 -6.60 -19.27 18.01
N GLY A 30 -6.84 -20.57 18.19
CA GLY A 30 -8.14 -21.11 18.60
C GLY A 30 -9.19 -21.19 17.50
N PHE A 31 -8.81 -21.24 16.22
CA PHE A 31 -9.76 -21.58 15.15
C PHE A 31 -10.02 -23.08 15.10
N LYS A 32 -11.29 -23.44 14.89
CA LYS A 32 -11.73 -24.81 14.65
C LYS A 32 -11.40 -25.22 13.21
N ARG A 33 -11.25 -26.52 12.99
CA ARG A 33 -10.95 -27.11 11.67
C ARG A 33 -11.92 -26.65 10.56
N GLY A 34 -13.20 -26.49 10.88
CA GLY A 34 -14.22 -26.02 9.93
C GLY A 34 -14.02 -24.57 9.49
N GLU A 35 -13.62 -23.68 10.42
CA GLU A 35 -13.35 -22.28 10.13
C GLU A 35 -12.10 -22.14 9.24
N ILE A 36 -11.04 -22.91 9.56
CA ILE A 36 -9.80 -22.95 8.77
C ILE A 36 -10.09 -23.46 7.36
N LYS A 37 -10.90 -24.52 7.24
CA LYS A 37 -11.28 -25.06 5.94
C LYS A 37 -12.09 -24.06 5.10
N ALA A 38 -13.05 -23.36 5.72
CA ALA A 38 -13.80 -22.31 5.02
C ALA A 38 -12.89 -21.19 4.50
N MET A 39 -11.88 -20.77 5.27
CA MET A 39 -10.87 -19.79 4.84
C MET A 39 -9.94 -20.36 3.74
N ALA A 40 -9.66 -21.66 3.77
CA ALA A 40 -8.84 -22.30 2.75
C ALA A 40 -9.58 -22.46 1.40
N ASP A 41 -10.88 -22.75 1.46
CA ASP A 41 -11.73 -23.08 0.32
C ASP A 41 -12.35 -21.83 -0.35
N ASN A 42 -12.40 -20.68 0.34
CA ASN A 42 -12.82 -19.41 -0.26
C ASN A 42 -11.84 -18.97 -1.35
N ASN A 43 -12.28 -19.07 -2.61
CA ASN A 43 -11.49 -18.72 -3.78
C ASN A 43 -12.25 -17.71 -4.65
N VAL A 44 -12.13 -16.43 -4.32
CA VAL A 44 -12.87 -15.38 -5.06
C VAL A 44 -11.96 -14.64 -6.05
N GLN A 45 -10.66 -14.49 -5.79
CA GLN A 45 -9.77 -13.93 -6.81
C GLN A 45 -8.26 -14.14 -6.59
N PHE A 46 -7.77 -14.22 -5.34
CA PHE A 46 -6.37 -14.49 -5.02
C PHE A 46 -6.24 -15.31 -3.71
N PRO A 47 -5.99 -16.63 -3.77
CA PRO A 47 -6.08 -17.54 -2.62
C PRO A 47 -4.72 -17.87 -1.97
N GLY A 48 -3.75 -16.95 -2.09
CA GLY A 48 -2.36 -17.18 -1.68
C GLY A 48 -2.22 -17.34 -0.16
N PRO A 49 -1.07 -17.87 0.31
CA PRO A 49 -0.82 -18.03 1.74
C PRO A 49 -0.88 -16.70 2.50
N ASN A 50 -0.48 -15.59 1.89
CA ASN A 50 -0.43 -14.28 2.53
C ASN A 50 -1.84 -13.74 2.82
N GLU A 51 -2.71 -13.74 1.83
CA GLU A 51 -4.09 -13.24 1.93
C GLU A 51 -4.89 -14.07 2.94
N LYS A 52 -4.70 -15.39 2.95
CA LYS A 52 -5.32 -16.30 3.92
C LYS A 52 -4.80 -16.09 5.34
N CYS A 53 -3.51 -15.81 5.49
CA CYS A 53 -2.93 -15.45 6.79
C CYS A 53 -3.52 -14.14 7.31
N TRP A 54 -3.59 -13.14 6.44
CA TRP A 54 -4.16 -11.83 6.76
C TRP A 54 -5.63 -11.91 7.17
N GLU A 55 -6.46 -12.59 6.39
CA GLU A 55 -7.88 -12.81 6.70
C GLU A 55 -8.06 -13.52 8.05
N MET A 56 -7.24 -14.54 8.31
CA MET A 56 -7.27 -15.30 9.56
C MET A 56 -6.91 -14.42 10.77
N LEU A 57 -5.86 -13.59 10.66
CA LEU A 57 -5.45 -12.66 11.71
C LEU A 57 -6.51 -11.59 11.96
N GLY A 58 -7.11 -11.03 10.91
CA GLY A 58 -8.22 -10.08 11.00
C GLY A 58 -9.48 -10.68 11.64
N LYS A 59 -9.78 -11.95 11.37
CA LYS A 59 -10.87 -12.65 12.06
C LYS A 59 -10.55 -12.92 13.53
N TRP A 60 -9.30 -13.23 13.83
CA TRP A 60 -8.87 -13.52 15.19
C TRP A 60 -8.94 -12.30 16.10
N ILE A 61 -8.47 -11.14 15.64
CA ILE A 61 -8.51 -9.92 16.44
C ILE A 61 -9.95 -9.52 16.78
N ASN A 62 -10.92 -9.82 15.92
CA ASN A 62 -12.32 -9.52 16.18
C ASN A 62 -13.07 -10.61 16.95
N LYS A 63 -12.41 -11.66 17.47
CA LYS A 63 -13.07 -12.70 18.25
C LYS A 63 -13.55 -12.20 19.62
N PRO A 64 -14.78 -12.55 20.05
CA PRO A 64 -15.33 -12.10 21.33
C PRO A 64 -14.65 -12.70 22.56
N ASN A 65 -13.99 -13.86 22.43
CA ASN A 65 -13.33 -14.57 23.54
C ASN A 65 -11.79 -14.50 23.46
N ARG A 66 -11.23 -13.44 22.85
CA ARG A 66 -9.78 -13.23 22.75
C ARG A 66 -9.21 -12.77 24.09
N GLY A 67 -7.93 -13.06 24.35
CA GLY A 67 -7.24 -12.53 25.52
C GLY A 67 -7.13 -11.00 25.52
N GLU A 68 -6.84 -10.46 26.71
CA GLU A 68 -6.71 -9.02 26.96
C GLU A 68 -5.50 -8.40 26.25
N ASP A 69 -4.47 -9.19 25.98
CA ASP A 69 -3.22 -8.78 25.32
C ASP A 69 -3.02 -9.56 24.01
N PRO A 70 -3.46 -8.99 22.86
CA PRO A 70 -3.35 -9.65 21.57
C PRO A 70 -1.90 -9.88 21.15
N VAL A 71 -1.00 -8.95 21.44
CA VAL A 71 0.40 -9.05 21.01
C VAL A 71 1.06 -10.24 21.71
N ARG A 72 0.83 -10.37 23.02
CA ARG A 72 1.30 -11.51 23.80
C ARG A 72 0.71 -12.83 23.33
N ASP A 73 -0.60 -12.88 23.06
CA ASP A 73 -1.27 -14.08 22.57
C ASP A 73 -0.72 -14.51 21.20
N LEU A 74 -0.48 -13.55 20.30
CA LEU A 74 0.11 -13.79 18.98
C LEU A 74 1.56 -14.30 19.10
N LYS A 75 2.39 -13.66 19.94
CA LYS A 75 3.76 -14.11 20.24
C LYS A 75 3.78 -15.55 20.73
N GLN A 76 2.91 -15.88 21.70
CA GLN A 76 2.82 -17.24 22.23
C GLN A 76 2.38 -18.25 21.15
N ALA A 77 1.45 -17.87 20.28
CA ALA A 77 1.00 -18.71 19.17
C ALA A 77 2.13 -18.97 18.14
N LEU A 78 2.93 -17.95 17.82
CA LEU A 78 4.11 -18.06 16.95
C LEU A 78 5.18 -18.97 17.56
N MET A 79 5.49 -18.80 18.86
CA MET A 79 6.41 -19.69 19.57
C MET A 79 5.94 -21.15 19.54
N ASN A 80 4.64 -21.39 19.66
CA ASN A 80 4.03 -22.72 19.65
C ASN A 80 4.04 -23.40 18.27
N ILE A 81 4.33 -22.67 17.20
CA ILE A 81 4.57 -23.22 15.86
C ILE A 81 6.05 -23.16 15.46
N GLU A 82 6.94 -22.86 16.41
CA GLU A 82 8.41 -22.78 16.23
C GLU A 82 8.88 -21.56 15.41
N GLU A 83 8.03 -20.57 15.20
CA GLU A 83 8.34 -19.29 14.52
C GLU A 83 8.95 -18.26 15.50
N ARG A 84 10.06 -18.64 16.15
CA ARG A 84 10.67 -17.85 17.23
C ARG A 84 11.22 -16.50 16.76
N LEU A 85 11.87 -16.46 15.60
CA LEU A 85 12.42 -15.22 15.04
C LEU A 85 11.32 -14.20 14.74
N THR A 86 10.18 -14.66 14.23
CA THR A 86 9.01 -13.82 14.01
C THR A 86 8.42 -13.33 15.34
N ALA A 87 8.35 -14.18 16.37
CA ALA A 87 7.88 -13.78 17.70
C ALA A 87 8.78 -12.73 18.36
N GLU A 88 10.10 -12.87 18.22
CA GLU A 88 11.11 -11.91 18.70
C GLU A 88 11.03 -10.59 17.91
N ALA A 89 10.76 -10.62 16.60
CA ALA A 89 10.53 -9.42 15.80
C ALA A 89 9.33 -8.59 16.29
N LEU A 90 8.33 -9.23 16.91
CA LEU A 90 7.21 -8.54 17.56
C LEU A 90 7.59 -7.86 18.89
N GLU A 91 8.73 -8.19 19.52
CA GLU A 91 9.26 -7.49 20.70
C GLU A 91 9.89 -6.14 20.34
N GLY A 92 10.50 -6.03 19.15
CA GLY A 92 11.09 -4.78 18.66
C GLY A 92 10.10 -3.63 18.46
N ILE A 93 8.80 -3.94 18.36
CA ILE A 93 7.72 -2.94 18.23
C ILE A 93 7.41 -2.27 19.58
N GLU A 94 7.67 -2.91 20.72
CA GLU A 94 7.41 -2.35 22.06
C GLU A 94 8.38 -1.21 22.43
N GLY A 95 9.47 -1.03 21.67
CA GLY A 95 10.52 -0.04 21.94
C GLY A 95 10.73 1.03 20.86
N ALA A 96 9.98 0.99 19.76
CA ALA A 96 10.11 1.99 18.70
C ALA A 96 9.25 3.21 19.04
N THR A 97 9.87 4.21 19.67
CA THR A 97 9.35 5.58 19.64
C THR A 97 9.01 5.93 18.19
N ALA A 98 7.76 6.29 17.92
CA ALA A 98 7.37 6.90 16.65
C ALA A 98 8.09 8.25 16.53
N THR A 99 9.32 8.24 16.00
CA THR A 99 9.80 9.38 15.24
C THR A 99 8.97 9.42 13.96
N GLU A 100 8.56 10.62 13.52
CA GLU A 100 7.97 10.91 12.20
C GLU A 100 8.95 10.60 11.04
N ALA A 101 9.59 9.43 11.07
CA ALA A 101 10.57 8.97 10.10
C ALA A 101 9.88 7.92 9.22
N GLY A 102 9.01 8.41 8.33
CA GLY A 102 8.30 7.63 7.32
C GLY A 102 8.08 8.50 6.08
N ALA A 103 7.70 7.87 4.97
CA ALA A 103 7.55 8.60 3.71
C ALA A 103 6.29 9.47 3.76
N LYS A 104 6.44 10.79 3.61
CA LYS A 104 5.31 11.73 3.56
C LYS A 104 4.56 11.68 2.22
N VAL A 105 5.29 11.37 1.15
CA VAL A 105 4.78 11.26 -0.21
C VAL A 105 5.10 9.88 -0.78
N PHE A 106 4.10 9.23 -1.35
CA PHE A 106 4.27 8.02 -2.15
C PHE A 106 3.88 8.29 -3.60
N ILE A 107 4.77 8.00 -4.56
CA ILE A 107 4.55 8.22 -6.00
C ILE A 107 4.42 6.86 -6.73
N SER A 108 3.18 6.48 -7.03
CA SER A 108 2.89 5.27 -7.81
C SER A 108 2.94 5.57 -9.32
N HIS A 109 3.66 4.73 -10.08
CA HIS A 109 3.90 4.94 -11.51
C HIS A 109 4.26 3.64 -12.25
N ALA A 110 4.08 3.62 -13.57
CA ALA A 110 4.64 2.54 -14.37
C ALA A 110 6.16 2.67 -14.51
N SER A 111 6.87 1.55 -14.52
CA SER A 111 8.33 1.54 -14.68
C SER A 111 8.82 2.28 -15.92
N GLU A 112 7.99 2.26 -16.96
CA GLU A 112 8.18 2.90 -18.25
C GLU A 112 8.10 4.43 -18.16
N ASP A 113 7.42 5.00 -17.16
CA ASP A 113 7.30 6.44 -16.95
C ASP A 113 8.42 7.00 -16.05
N LYS A 114 9.27 6.13 -15.49
CA LYS A 114 10.19 6.50 -14.43
C LYS A 114 11.22 7.53 -14.88
N GLU A 115 11.96 7.21 -15.94
CA GLU A 115 13.07 8.06 -16.41
C GLU A 115 12.56 9.37 -17.02
N GLU A 116 11.46 9.33 -17.75
CA GLU A 116 10.97 10.49 -18.51
C GLU A 116 10.12 11.48 -17.68
N PHE A 117 9.56 11.04 -16.55
CA PHE A 117 8.67 11.89 -15.75
C PHE A 117 8.92 11.80 -14.25
N VAL A 118 8.99 10.59 -13.68
CA VAL A 118 8.99 10.43 -12.22
C VAL A 118 10.32 10.83 -11.59
N THR A 119 11.44 10.39 -12.15
CA THR A 119 12.77 10.78 -11.68
C THR A 119 12.95 12.31 -11.74
N PRO A 120 12.62 13.01 -12.85
CA PRO A 120 12.61 14.46 -12.88
C PRO A 120 11.69 15.11 -11.83
N LEU A 121 10.47 14.58 -11.62
CA LEU A 121 9.54 15.08 -10.61
C LEU A 121 10.10 14.92 -9.18
N VAL A 122 10.72 13.79 -8.88
CA VAL A 122 11.33 13.55 -7.58
C VAL A 122 12.52 14.48 -7.36
N GLN A 123 13.39 14.65 -8.36
CA GLN A 123 14.50 15.61 -8.28
C GLN A 123 14.00 17.02 -7.99
N GLU A 124 12.89 17.42 -8.60
CA GLU A 124 12.23 18.70 -8.36
C GLU A 124 11.68 18.81 -6.92
N LEU A 125 11.07 17.75 -6.39
CA LEU A 125 10.57 17.68 -5.01
C LEU A 125 11.68 17.67 -3.94
N LEU A 126 12.88 17.21 -4.31
CA LEU A 126 14.04 17.13 -3.41
C LEU A 126 14.94 18.36 -3.44
N LYS A 127 14.55 19.40 -4.18
CA LYS A 127 15.28 20.68 -4.17
C LYS A 127 15.35 21.26 -2.75
N PRO A 128 16.41 22.02 -2.42
CA PRO A 128 16.56 22.65 -1.10
C PRO A 128 15.31 23.44 -0.69
N GLY A 129 14.83 23.20 0.52
CA GLY A 129 13.63 23.85 1.06
C GLY A 129 12.30 23.13 0.76
N ARG A 130 12.32 21.98 0.08
CA ARG A 130 11.15 21.11 -0.12
C ARG A 130 11.26 19.83 0.74
N LEU A 131 11.38 18.66 0.12
CA LEU A 131 11.39 17.36 0.80
C LEU A 131 12.79 16.77 0.93
N GLN A 132 12.98 15.92 1.94
CA GLN A 132 14.17 15.07 2.06
C GLN A 132 13.98 13.77 1.29
N GLN A 133 15.08 13.10 0.97
CA GLN A 133 15.05 11.80 0.28
C GLN A 133 14.19 10.76 1.03
N SER A 134 14.19 10.81 2.37
CA SER A 134 13.38 9.93 3.22
C SER A 134 11.88 10.25 3.22
N ASP A 135 11.51 11.47 2.81
CA ASP A 135 10.10 11.89 2.75
C ASP A 135 9.40 11.38 1.48
N VAL A 136 10.15 10.92 0.47
CA VAL A 136 9.61 10.56 -0.86
C VAL A 136 9.90 9.10 -1.18
N PHE A 137 8.84 8.33 -1.39
CA PHE A 137 8.93 6.94 -1.80
C PHE A 137 8.48 6.77 -3.26
N TYR A 138 9.35 6.23 -4.12
CA TYR A 138 9.07 6.03 -5.55
C TYR A 138 9.89 4.88 -6.18
N ASP A 139 11.12 4.63 -5.73
CA ASP A 139 12.11 3.83 -6.48
C ASP A 139 11.90 2.30 -6.41
N LYS A 140 11.41 1.77 -5.28
CA LYS A 140 11.26 0.31 -5.09
C LYS A 140 10.16 -0.35 -5.93
N HIS A 141 9.29 0.43 -6.58
CA HIS A 141 8.02 -0.06 -7.15
C HIS A 141 7.74 0.47 -8.55
N SER A 142 8.76 0.47 -9.41
CA SER A 142 8.54 0.56 -10.84
C SER A 142 7.70 -0.66 -11.26
N LEU A 143 6.45 -0.49 -11.72
CA LEU A 143 5.54 -1.59 -12.08
C LEU A 143 6.16 -2.55 -13.11
N ARG A 144 6.89 -3.56 -12.68
CA ARG A 144 7.35 -4.66 -13.54
C ARG A 144 6.32 -5.77 -13.50
N THR A 145 6.12 -6.39 -14.64
CA THR A 145 5.14 -7.45 -14.88
C THR A 145 5.24 -8.55 -13.81
N GLY A 146 4.19 -8.72 -12.99
CA GLY A 146 4.14 -9.72 -11.92
C GLY A 146 3.55 -9.19 -10.59
N ASP A 147 2.23 -9.22 -10.49
CA ASP A 147 1.41 -9.66 -9.34
C ASP A 147 1.69 -9.18 -7.89
N HIS A 148 2.17 -7.95 -7.60
CA HIS A 148 2.17 -7.43 -6.19
C HIS A 148 1.86 -5.94 -5.98
N LEU A 149 1.44 -5.18 -7.01
CA LEU A 149 1.21 -3.73 -6.93
C LEU A 149 0.38 -3.28 -5.72
N TRP A 150 -0.70 -3.99 -5.40
CA TRP A 150 -1.64 -3.57 -4.37
C TRP A 150 -1.13 -3.80 -2.97
N ASN A 151 -0.37 -4.88 -2.75
CA ASN A 151 0.24 -5.13 -1.45
C ASN A 151 1.22 -4.00 -1.10
N GLU A 152 1.88 -3.44 -2.12
CA GLU A 152 2.84 -2.36 -1.97
C GLU A 152 2.16 -0.99 -1.77
N ILE A 153 1.07 -0.72 -2.50
CA ILE A 153 0.27 0.50 -2.26
C ILE A 153 -0.38 0.44 -0.88
N ASP A 154 -0.96 -0.70 -0.51
CA ASP A 154 -1.60 -0.89 0.80
C ASP A 154 -0.58 -0.77 1.94
N ALA A 155 0.62 -1.35 1.80
CA ALA A 155 1.71 -1.14 2.75
C ALA A 155 2.10 0.34 2.89
N ALA A 156 2.24 1.06 1.77
CA ALA A 156 2.56 2.49 1.80
C ALA A 156 1.43 3.32 2.44
N LEU A 157 0.16 3.03 2.12
CA LEU A 157 -1.01 3.70 2.68
C LEU A 157 -1.20 3.46 4.19
N ARG A 158 -0.49 2.49 4.77
CA ARG A 158 -0.50 2.21 6.21
C ARG A 158 0.59 2.96 6.97
N ASP A 159 1.57 3.55 6.29
CA ASP A 159 2.58 4.39 6.94
C ASP A 159 1.88 5.63 7.54
N PRO A 160 1.88 5.81 8.87
CA PRO A 160 1.22 6.94 9.52
C PRO A 160 1.86 8.28 9.18
N ALA A 161 3.10 8.29 8.65
CA ALA A 161 3.74 9.49 8.13
C ALA A 161 3.24 9.88 6.74
N LEU A 162 2.58 8.97 6.01
CA LEU A 162 2.09 9.22 4.66
C LEU A 162 0.94 10.23 4.68
N LYS A 163 1.18 11.37 4.05
CA LYS A 163 0.20 12.43 3.92
C LYS A 163 -0.44 12.47 2.54
N LEU A 164 0.35 12.15 1.51
CA LEU A 164 -0.04 12.32 0.12
C LEU A 164 0.36 11.12 -0.74
N PHE A 165 -0.62 10.60 -1.47
CA PHE A 165 -0.44 9.60 -2.50
C PHE A 165 -0.52 10.26 -3.88
N VAL A 166 0.62 10.38 -4.56
CA VAL A 166 0.71 10.87 -5.94
C VAL A 166 0.55 9.68 -6.87
N PHE A 167 -0.47 9.73 -7.73
CA PHE A 167 -0.75 8.64 -8.64
C PHE A 167 -0.55 9.07 -10.10
N VAL A 168 0.51 8.56 -10.72
CA VAL A 168 0.85 8.80 -12.13
C VAL A 168 0.09 7.81 -12.99
N ILE A 169 -1.01 8.27 -13.59
CA ILE A 169 -1.83 7.51 -14.51
C ILE A 169 -1.31 7.78 -15.91
N SER A 170 -0.71 6.76 -16.53
CA SER A 170 -0.22 6.79 -17.91
C SER A 170 -0.84 5.65 -18.72
N ARG A 171 -0.64 5.66 -20.04
CA ARG A 171 -1.05 4.52 -20.88
C ARG A 171 -0.39 3.21 -20.46
N HIS A 172 0.83 3.24 -19.93
CA HIS A 172 1.52 2.03 -19.44
C HIS A 172 0.82 1.44 -18.22
N VAL A 173 0.35 2.29 -17.30
CA VAL A 173 -0.50 1.87 -16.18
C VAL A 173 -1.82 1.29 -16.69
N LEU A 174 -2.51 2.01 -17.59
CA LEU A 174 -3.82 1.59 -18.14
C LEU A 174 -3.75 0.35 -19.04
N SER A 175 -2.56 -0.04 -19.51
CA SER A 175 -2.38 -1.25 -20.33
C SER A 175 -2.29 -2.53 -19.50
N LYS A 176 -2.10 -2.42 -18.18
CA LYS A 176 -1.94 -3.55 -17.27
C LYS A 176 -3.33 -4.05 -16.85
N LYS A 177 -3.67 -5.28 -17.25
CA LYS A 177 -4.98 -5.94 -17.01
C LYS A 177 -5.27 -6.22 -15.53
N GLN A 178 -4.23 -6.24 -14.69
CA GLN A 178 -4.34 -6.49 -13.26
C GLN A 178 -4.48 -5.17 -12.52
N TRP A 179 -5.65 -4.56 -12.67
CA TRP A 179 -6.07 -3.47 -11.82
C TRP A 179 -7.11 -4.01 -10.83
N PRO A 180 -6.71 -4.42 -9.62
CA PRO A 180 -7.68 -4.67 -8.57
C PRO A 180 -8.64 -3.50 -8.35
N GLN A 181 -9.91 -3.82 -8.54
CA GLN A 181 -11.06 -2.93 -8.49
C GLN A 181 -11.45 -2.51 -7.05
N TYR A 182 -10.53 -2.41 -6.09
CA TYR A 182 -10.92 -2.27 -4.67
C TYR A 182 -10.48 -0.99 -3.95
N GLU A 183 -9.75 -0.06 -4.58
CA GLU A 183 -9.01 0.97 -3.83
C GLU A 183 -9.67 2.35 -3.72
N TYR A 184 -10.74 2.63 -4.46
CA TYR A 184 -11.52 3.86 -4.23
C TYR A 184 -12.06 3.92 -2.79
N GLN A 185 -12.30 2.76 -2.16
CA GLN A 185 -12.80 2.66 -0.79
C GLN A 185 -11.76 2.95 0.30
N LEU A 186 -10.45 2.81 0.03
CA LEU A 186 -9.37 3.16 0.99
C LEU A 186 -9.01 4.65 0.96
N ALA A 187 -9.18 5.31 -0.19
CA ALA A 187 -9.05 6.76 -0.35
C ALA A 187 -9.98 7.57 0.59
N HIS A 188 -11.08 6.96 1.04
CA HIS A 188 -12.03 7.57 1.99
C HIS A 188 -11.96 6.95 3.39
N GLY A 189 -11.09 5.95 3.61
CA GLY A 189 -11.04 5.16 4.85
C GLY A 189 -9.95 5.56 5.85
N LYS A 190 -8.86 6.22 5.43
CA LYS A 190 -7.74 6.60 6.32
C LYS A 190 -7.32 8.09 6.28
N GLY A 191 -7.94 8.92 5.45
CA GLY A 191 -7.66 10.37 5.40
C GLY A 191 -6.39 10.79 4.64
N VAL A 192 -5.71 9.88 3.95
CA VAL A 192 -4.56 10.17 3.06
C VAL A 192 -5.07 10.86 1.79
N ARG A 193 -4.46 11.99 1.41
CA ARG A 193 -4.86 12.74 0.22
C ARG A 193 -4.33 12.08 -1.05
N ILE A 194 -5.11 12.14 -2.13
CA ILE A 194 -4.69 11.62 -3.44
C ILE A 194 -4.46 12.77 -4.41
N PHE A 195 -3.32 12.75 -5.08
CA PHE A 195 -2.95 13.69 -6.14
C PHE A 195 -2.77 12.95 -7.47
N PRO A 196 -3.81 12.87 -8.31
CA PRO A 196 -3.73 12.16 -9.57
C PRO A 196 -3.08 13.02 -10.66
N ILE A 197 -2.19 12.42 -11.43
CA ILE A 197 -1.51 13.01 -12.58
C ILE A 197 -1.86 12.18 -13.82
N TRP A 198 -2.33 12.84 -14.88
CA TRP A 198 -2.53 12.19 -16.17
C TRP A 198 -1.32 12.46 -17.06
N LEU A 199 -0.44 11.47 -17.16
CA LEU A 199 0.73 11.51 -18.03
C LEU A 199 0.35 11.03 -19.43
N LYS A 200 0.30 11.97 -20.37
CA LYS A 200 -0.13 11.75 -21.76
C LYS A 200 1.04 11.82 -22.73
N ARG A 201 0.92 11.06 -23.80
CA ARG A 201 1.86 11.01 -24.91
C ARG A 201 1.15 11.25 -26.24
N ASP A 202 1.93 11.50 -27.28
CA ASP A 202 1.41 11.55 -28.63
C ASP A 202 0.74 10.20 -28.99
N GLY A 203 -0.50 10.24 -29.48
CA GLY A 203 -1.30 9.05 -29.77
C GLY A 203 -2.22 8.57 -28.64
N ASP A 204 -2.27 9.28 -27.50
CA ASP A 204 -3.20 9.03 -26.38
C ASP A 204 -4.59 9.65 -26.58
N GLY A 205 -5.12 9.60 -27.81
CA GLY A 205 -6.43 10.19 -28.15
C GLY A 205 -7.63 9.54 -27.45
N ASP A 206 -7.50 8.28 -27.06
CA ASP A 206 -8.50 7.48 -26.32
C ASP A 206 -8.28 7.49 -24.80
N PHE A 207 -7.30 8.25 -24.28
CA PHE A 207 -6.86 8.14 -22.88
C PHE A 207 -8.00 8.34 -21.89
N ARG A 208 -8.84 9.36 -22.13
CA ARG A 208 -10.03 9.61 -21.29
C ARG A 208 -10.99 8.42 -21.29
N GLN A 209 -11.22 7.81 -22.45
CA GLN A 209 -12.08 6.64 -22.56
C GLN A 209 -11.48 5.47 -21.77
N LYS A 210 -10.18 5.20 -21.92
CA LYS A 210 -9.50 4.14 -21.15
C LYS A 210 -9.56 4.39 -19.65
N VAL A 211 -9.38 5.62 -19.18
CA VAL A 211 -9.55 5.95 -17.75
C VAL A 211 -10.98 5.68 -17.30
N SER A 212 -11.99 6.03 -18.11
CA SER A 212 -13.41 5.80 -17.77
C SER A 212 -13.84 4.33 -17.75
N GLU A 213 -13.08 3.44 -18.41
CA GLU A 213 -13.32 1.99 -18.39
C GLU A 213 -13.03 1.38 -17.00
N TYR A 214 -12.32 2.09 -16.13
CA TYR A 214 -12.08 1.68 -14.74
C TYR A 214 -13.23 2.14 -13.85
N ASP A 215 -13.96 1.19 -13.26
CA ASP A 215 -15.17 1.41 -12.47
C ASP A 215 -14.96 2.41 -11.30
N THR A 216 -13.78 2.38 -10.69
CA THR A 216 -13.33 3.28 -9.61
C THR A 216 -13.01 4.71 -10.06
N MET A 217 -12.92 4.95 -11.37
CA MET A 217 -12.63 6.24 -12.01
C MET A 217 -13.75 6.68 -12.96
N ARG A 218 -14.97 6.13 -12.80
CA ARG A 218 -16.14 6.42 -13.65
C ARG A 218 -16.52 7.90 -13.74
N GLU A 219 -16.06 8.72 -12.80
CA GLU A 219 -16.20 10.17 -12.83
C GLU A 219 -14.81 10.84 -12.86
N PRO A 220 -14.07 10.71 -13.98
CA PRO A 220 -12.68 11.17 -14.05
C PRO A 220 -12.55 12.70 -13.83
N ASP A 221 -13.61 13.45 -14.13
CA ASP A 221 -13.66 14.90 -13.89
C ASP A 221 -13.69 15.27 -12.39
N LYS A 222 -14.08 14.34 -11.50
CA LYS A 222 -14.04 14.56 -10.03
C LYS A 222 -12.67 14.32 -9.42
N LEU A 223 -11.79 13.59 -10.12
CA LEU A 223 -10.44 13.31 -9.62
C LEU A 223 -9.54 14.55 -9.65
N LEU A 224 -9.95 15.66 -10.28
CA LEU A 224 -9.17 16.90 -10.42
C LEU A 224 -7.72 16.64 -10.89
N ALA A 225 -7.54 15.65 -11.77
CA ALA A 225 -6.22 15.21 -12.18
C ALA A 225 -5.46 16.29 -12.95
N VAL A 226 -4.17 16.41 -12.68
CA VAL A 226 -3.29 17.36 -13.38
C VAL A 226 -2.85 16.73 -14.70
N PRO A 227 -3.23 17.28 -15.87
CA PRO A 227 -2.77 16.77 -17.15
C PRO A 227 -1.34 17.22 -17.45
N VAL A 228 -0.48 16.28 -17.79
CA VAL A 228 0.92 16.50 -18.15
C VAL A 228 1.20 15.78 -19.45
N HIS A 229 1.71 16.48 -20.45
CA HIS A 229 2.22 15.85 -21.67
C HIS A 229 3.71 15.55 -21.49
N VAL A 230 4.19 14.39 -21.93
CA VAL A 230 5.62 14.01 -21.79
C VAL A 230 6.58 15.01 -22.43
N ASN A 231 6.14 15.69 -23.49
CA ASN A 231 6.93 16.74 -24.16
C ASN A 231 6.94 18.09 -23.43
N GLU A 232 6.13 18.26 -22.39
CA GLU A 232 5.98 19.52 -21.62
C GLU A 232 6.46 19.35 -20.16
N VAL A 233 7.11 18.22 -19.85
CA VAL A 233 7.51 17.87 -18.49
C VAL A 233 8.41 18.95 -17.91
N ASP A 234 9.50 19.32 -18.61
CA ASP A 234 10.47 20.30 -18.14
C ASP A 234 9.84 21.66 -17.76
N GLU A 235 8.85 22.11 -18.52
CA GLU A 235 8.16 23.38 -18.29
C GLU A 235 7.16 23.30 -17.11
N LYS A 236 6.55 22.12 -16.91
CA LYS A 236 5.48 21.93 -15.91
C LYS A 236 5.97 21.38 -14.58
N LEU A 237 7.17 20.80 -14.52
CA LEU A 237 7.71 20.10 -13.35
C LEU A 237 7.64 20.95 -12.07
N SER A 238 8.14 22.19 -12.11
CA SER A 238 8.13 23.06 -10.92
C SER A 238 6.70 23.32 -10.43
N GLY A 239 5.77 23.63 -11.34
CA GLY A 239 4.39 23.89 -10.98
C GLY A 239 3.64 22.66 -10.46
N ILE A 240 4.01 21.46 -10.92
CA ILE A 240 3.48 20.20 -10.37
C ILE A 240 4.04 19.98 -8.97
N ALA A 241 5.35 20.17 -8.77
CA ALA A 241 5.98 20.03 -7.47
C ALA A 241 5.42 21.02 -6.45
N ASP A 242 5.17 22.28 -6.83
CA ASP A 242 4.56 23.29 -5.96
C ASP A 242 3.16 22.85 -5.50
N LYS A 243 2.33 22.34 -6.43
CA LYS A 243 1.00 21.80 -6.08
C LYS A 243 1.07 20.58 -5.17
N ILE A 244 2.07 19.72 -5.32
CA ILE A 244 2.30 18.58 -4.42
C ILE A 244 2.65 19.10 -3.02
N MET A 245 3.54 20.09 -2.93
CA MET A 245 3.94 20.69 -1.65
C MET A 245 2.78 21.39 -0.93
N GLU A 246 1.86 22.04 -1.67
CA GLU A 246 0.65 22.66 -1.11
C GLU A 246 -0.31 21.64 -0.46
N GLN A 247 -0.18 20.35 -0.77
CA GLN A 247 -1.05 19.30 -0.22
C GLN A 247 -0.50 18.57 1.01
N LEU A 248 0.76 18.82 1.39
CA LEU A 248 1.48 18.21 2.52
C LEU A 248 1.36 18.99 3.84
#